data_AF-A0A944GZB4-F1
#
_entry.id   AF-A0A944GZB4-F1
#
_cell.length_a   1.000
_cell.length_b   1.000
_cell.length_c   1.000
_cell.angle_alpha   90.00
_cell.angle_beta   90.00
_cell.angle_gamma   90.00
#
_symmetry.space_group_name_H-M   'P 1'
#
loop_
_entity.id
_entity.type
_entity.pdbx_description
1 polymer ?
#
loop_
_entity_poly.entity_id
_entity_poly.type
_entity_poly.pdbx_seq_one_letter_code
_entity_poly.pdbx_strand_id
1 'polypeptide(L)'
;MKALGAELLAISTDSVYSHKVFKETSPSLKNVTYPMVSDRTQVISRAYRILDETTGACFRASVFIDPEGIIRAKLVYPGNVGRNLPEHVRLLQAFEYAKQTGKGVPANWVPGQQGVSTDPSNIGNI
;
A
#
# COMPACT_ATOMS: atom_id res chain seq x y z
N MET A 1 -2.45 2.78 10.12
CA MET A 1 -2.33 1.41 9.58
C MET A 1 -2.61 0.37 10.66
N LYS A 2 -1.84 0.31 11.76
CA LYS A 2 -2.07 -0.68 12.83
C LYS A 2 -3.48 -0.64 13.45
N ALA A 3 -4.04 0.55 13.65
CA ALA A 3 -5.43 0.72 14.12
C ALA A 3 -6.49 0.21 13.11
N LEU A 4 -6.12 -0.02 11.86
CA LEU A 4 -6.97 -0.60 10.80
C LEU A 4 -6.60 -2.08 10.54
N GLY A 5 -5.90 -2.73 11.48
CA GLY A 5 -5.49 -4.13 11.34
C GLY A 5 -4.40 -4.38 10.29
N ALA A 6 -3.72 -3.34 9.80
CA ALA A 6 -2.69 -3.45 8.76
C ALA A 6 -1.29 -3.14 9.30
N GLU A 7 -0.33 -4.01 8.96
CA GLU A 7 1.10 -3.75 9.15
C GLU A 7 1.67 -3.03 7.93
N LEU A 8 2.64 -2.14 8.17
CA LEU A 8 3.30 -1.37 7.12
C LEU A 8 4.76 -1.79 7.04
N LEU A 9 5.27 -1.98 5.82
CA LEU A 9 6.68 -2.21 5.54
C LEU A 9 7.17 -1.13 4.58
N ALA A 10 8.26 -0.45 4.93
CA ALA A 10 9.00 0.38 3.99
C ALA A 10 10.08 -0.47 3.33
N ILE A 11 10.21 -0.42 2.02
CA ILE A 11 11.17 -1.22 1.27
C ILE A 11 11.93 -0.30 0.32
N SER A 12 13.26 -0.44 0.25
CA SER A 12 14.08 0.16 -0.80
C SER A 12 15.27 -0.75 -1.13
N THR A 13 15.99 -0.41 -2.18
CA THR A 13 17.21 -1.13 -2.61
C THR A 13 18.45 -0.74 -1.79
N ASP A 14 18.30 0.10 -0.77
CA ASP A 14 19.35 0.51 0.17
C ASP A 14 19.72 -0.62 1.15
N SER A 15 20.91 -0.53 1.75
CA SER A 15 21.34 -1.47 2.79
C SER A 15 20.62 -1.19 4.12
N VAL A 16 20.57 -2.20 5.00
CA VAL A 16 20.13 -2.02 6.39
C VAL A 16 20.97 -0.98 7.15
N TYR A 17 22.25 -0.82 6.78
CA TYR A 17 23.13 0.19 7.36
C TYR A 17 22.73 1.61 6.95
N SER A 18 22.39 1.80 5.66
CA SER A 18 21.87 3.08 5.16
C SER A 18 20.55 3.43 5.87
N HIS A 19 19.65 2.45 6.00
CA HIS A 19 18.39 2.61 6.75
C HIS A 19 18.60 3.04 8.19
N LYS A 20 19.54 2.40 8.90
CA LYS A 20 19.89 2.75 10.28
C LYS A 20 20.38 4.20 10.36
N VAL A 21 21.39 4.56 9.57
CA VAL A 21 21.96 5.93 9.57
C VAL A 21 20.89 6.96 9.19
N PHE A 22 20.04 6.66 8.21
CA PHE A 22 18.99 7.59 7.79
C PHE A 22 17.95 7.81 8.88
N LYS A 23 17.59 6.77 9.63
CA LYS A 23 16.70 6.87 10.79
C LYS A 23 17.32 7.65 11.95
N GLU A 24 18.62 7.50 12.19
CA GLU A 24 19.35 8.20 13.25
C GLU A 24 19.55 9.69 12.94
N THR A 25 19.74 10.03 11.66
CA THR A 25 20.13 11.38 11.23
C THR A 25 18.97 12.24 10.73
N SER A 26 17.91 11.64 10.18
CA SER A 26 16.80 12.39 9.59
C SER A 26 15.68 12.66 10.59
N PRO A 27 15.31 13.94 10.84
CA PRO A 27 14.17 14.27 11.70
C PRO A 27 12.85 13.65 11.22
N SER A 28 12.69 13.45 9.90
CA SER A 28 11.46 12.89 9.32
C SER A 28 11.30 11.39 9.58
N LEU A 29 12.37 10.67 9.90
CA LEU A 29 12.33 9.23 10.22
C LEU A 29 12.40 8.93 11.72
N LYS A 30 12.62 9.94 12.58
CA LYS A 30 12.77 9.75 14.03
C LYS A 30 11.61 8.97 14.66
N ASN A 31 10.39 9.20 14.19
CA ASN A 31 9.18 8.59 14.71
C ASN A 31 8.68 7.40 13.87
N VAL A 32 9.47 6.94 12.89
CA VAL A 32 9.11 5.75 12.09
C VAL A 32 9.30 4.50 12.93
N THR A 33 8.18 3.84 13.24
CA THR A 33 8.13 2.63 14.07
C THR A 33 7.98 1.34 13.27
N TYR A 34 7.61 1.45 12.00
CA TYR A 34 7.46 0.29 11.12
C TYR A 34 8.80 -0.19 10.56
N PRO A 35 8.93 -1.49 10.19
CA PRO A 35 10.16 -2.03 9.62
C PRO A 35 10.55 -1.36 8.30
N MET A 36 11.86 -1.15 8.14
CA MET A 36 12.50 -0.71 6.90
C MET A 36 13.32 -1.87 6.32
N VAL A 37 12.77 -2.54 5.32
CA VAL A 37 13.34 -3.72 4.66
C VAL A 37 14.37 -3.28 3.62
N SER A 38 15.50 -3.98 3.61
CA SER A 38 16.52 -3.85 2.58
C SER A 38 16.27 -4.86 1.46
N ASP A 39 16.11 -4.37 0.24
CA ASP A 39 16.05 -5.16 -0.99
C ASP A 39 17.31 -4.94 -1.83
N ARG A 40 18.48 -5.09 -1.21
CA ARG A 40 19.79 -4.89 -1.86
C ARG A 40 20.01 -5.78 -3.08
N THR A 41 19.39 -6.96 -3.10
CA THR A 41 19.42 -7.91 -4.22
C THR A 41 18.38 -7.57 -5.28
N GLN A 42 17.51 -6.58 -5.03
CA GLN A 42 16.46 -6.10 -5.93
C GLN A 42 15.42 -7.18 -6.30
N VAL A 43 15.38 -8.29 -5.55
CA VAL A 43 14.49 -9.43 -5.81
C VAL A 43 13.04 -9.04 -5.56
N ILE A 44 12.79 -8.31 -4.47
CA ILE A 44 11.44 -7.86 -4.11
C ILE A 44 10.95 -6.85 -5.17
N SER A 45 11.77 -5.87 -5.50
CA SER A 45 11.43 -4.80 -6.44
C SER A 45 11.13 -5.32 -7.84
N ARG A 46 11.85 -6.34 -8.30
CA ARG A 46 11.55 -7.04 -9.57
C ARG A 46 10.28 -7.89 -9.47
N ALA A 47 10.09 -8.64 -8.38
CA ALA A 47 8.91 -9.47 -8.18
C ALA A 47 7.61 -8.63 -8.24
N TYR A 48 7.64 -7.45 -7.63
CA TYR A 48 6.52 -6.51 -7.68
C TYR A 48 6.47 -5.65 -8.95
N ARG A 49 7.44 -5.79 -9.87
CA ARG A 49 7.54 -4.99 -11.11
C ARG A 49 7.50 -3.49 -10.82
N ILE A 50 8.39 -3.04 -9.95
CA ILE A 50 8.54 -1.63 -9.54
C ILE A 50 10.00 -1.16 -9.55
N LEU A 51 10.94 -2.02 -9.95
CA LEU A 51 12.33 -1.62 -10.14
C LEU A 51 12.48 -0.81 -11.43
N ASP A 52 13.19 0.30 -11.35
CA ASP A 52 13.79 0.96 -12.51
C ASP A 52 15.14 0.28 -12.77
N GLU A 53 15.19 -0.51 -13.84
CA GLU A 53 16.39 -1.27 -14.25
C GLU A 53 17.57 -0.36 -14.64
N THR A 54 17.31 0.90 -14.99
CA THR A 54 18.36 1.86 -15.37
C THR A 54 19.09 2.39 -14.15
N THR A 55 18.34 2.74 -13.10
CA THR A 55 18.89 3.39 -11.90
C THR A 55 19.14 2.42 -10.75
N GLY A 56 18.53 1.24 -10.77
CA GLY A 56 18.54 0.29 -9.67
C GLY A 56 17.72 0.74 -8.44
N ALA A 57 16.94 1.82 -8.59
CA ALA A 57 16.00 2.32 -7.59
C ALA A 57 14.57 1.84 -7.89
N CYS A 58 13.67 1.97 -6.92
CA CYS A 58 12.26 1.66 -7.14
C CYS A 58 11.49 2.88 -7.63
N PHE A 59 10.53 2.68 -8.53
CA PHE A 59 9.39 3.59 -8.65
C PHE A 59 8.67 3.69 -7.30
N ARG A 60 7.97 4.80 -7.07
CA ARG A 60 7.21 4.99 -5.85
C ARG A 60 5.95 4.14 -5.91
N ALA A 61 5.97 3.01 -5.23
CA ALA A 61 4.84 2.09 -5.21
C ALA A 61 4.34 1.81 -3.80
N SER A 62 3.06 1.47 -3.73
CA SER A 62 2.41 0.90 -2.54
C SER A 62 1.62 -0.32 -2.99
N VAL A 63 1.87 -1.46 -2.34
CA VAL A 63 1.21 -2.73 -2.62
C VAL A 63 0.42 -3.14 -1.38
N PHE A 64 -0.87 -3.39 -1.57
CA PHE A 64 -1.78 -3.84 -0.51
C PHE A 64 -1.97 -5.34 -0.68
N ILE A 65 -1.59 -6.09 0.34
CA ILE A 65 -1.60 -7.55 0.35
C ILE A 65 -2.49 -7.98 1.51
N ASP A 66 -3.41 -8.90 1.25
CA ASP A 66 -4.27 -9.46 2.28
C ASP A 66 -3.60 -10.63 3.04
N PRO A 67 -4.22 -11.16 4.11
CA PRO A 67 -3.66 -12.26 4.88
C PRO A 67 -3.44 -13.55 4.08
N GLU A 68 -4.15 -13.74 2.98
CA GLU A 68 -4.00 -14.88 2.05
C GLU A 68 -2.84 -14.69 1.06
N GLY A 69 -2.13 -13.55 1.13
CA GLY A 69 -0.99 -13.24 0.27
C GLY A 69 -1.38 -12.69 -1.10
N ILE A 70 -2.64 -12.30 -1.30
CA ILE A 70 -3.16 -11.79 -2.55
C ILE A 70 -3.03 -10.27 -2.60
N ILE A 71 -2.51 -9.76 -3.71
CA ILE A 71 -2.45 -8.31 -3.97
C ILE A 71 -3.87 -7.81 -4.24
N ARG A 72 -4.39 -6.92 -3.39
CA ARG A 72 -5.71 -6.29 -3.51
C ARG A 72 -5.68 -4.93 -4.19
N ALA A 73 -4.56 -4.21 -4.06
CA ALA A 73 -4.33 -2.98 -4.81
C ALA A 73 -2.83 -2.73 -5.00
N LYS A 74 -2.49 -2.05 -6.10
CA LYS A 74 -1.13 -1.58 -6.38
C LYS A 74 -1.23 -0.16 -6.94
N LEU A 75 -0.63 0.79 -6.24
CA LEU A 75 -0.51 2.18 -6.68
C LEU A 75 0.95 2.44 -7.08
N VAL A 76 1.18 2.94 -8.29
CA VAL A 76 2.53 3.26 -8.79
C VAL A 76 2.57 4.71 -9.25
N TYR A 77 3.58 5.43 -8.78
CA TYR A 77 3.82 6.83 -9.09
C TYR A 77 5.24 6.97 -9.68
N PRO A 78 5.46 7.93 -10.59
CA PRO A 78 6.80 8.29 -11.01
C PRO A 78 7.60 8.86 -9.83
N GLY A 79 8.93 8.82 -9.93
CA GLY A 79 9.84 9.20 -8.82
C GLY A 79 9.67 10.64 -8.32
N ASN A 80 9.11 11.53 -9.14
CA ASN A 80 8.88 12.94 -8.82
C ASN A 80 7.48 13.24 -8.24
N VAL A 81 6.57 12.27 -8.13
CA VAL A 81 5.20 12.50 -7.62
C VAL A 81 5.01 11.81 -6.27
N GLY A 82 4.54 12.57 -5.29
CA GLY A 82 4.23 12.05 -3.95
C GLY A 82 3.00 11.13 -3.92
N ARG A 83 2.97 10.23 -2.93
CA ARG A 83 1.81 9.35 -2.68
C ARG A 83 0.67 10.11 -1.99
N ASN A 84 -0.56 9.71 -2.27
CA ASN A 84 -1.75 10.22 -1.58
C ASN A 84 -2.08 9.35 -0.36
N LEU A 85 -1.65 9.74 0.85
CA LEU A 85 -1.89 8.97 2.08
C LEU A 85 -3.38 8.81 2.45
N PRO A 86 -4.24 9.84 2.33
CA PRO A 86 -5.69 9.66 2.48
C PRO A 86 -6.25 8.50 1.64
N GLU A 87 -5.80 8.33 0.40
CA GLU A 87 -6.24 7.20 -0.44
C GLU A 87 -5.78 5.85 0.12
N HIS A 88 -4.60 5.77 0.72
CA HIS A 88 -4.13 4.52 1.33
C HIS A 88 -4.99 4.13 2.53
N VAL A 89 -5.37 5.12 3.34
CA VAL A 89 -6.28 4.91 4.48
C VAL A 89 -7.67 4.50 3.99
N ARG A 90 -8.19 5.18 2.97
CA ARG A 90 -9.49 4.88 2.35
C ARG A 90 -9.54 3.47 1.78
N LEU A 91 -8.49 3.02 1.09
CA LEU A 91 -8.41 1.65 0.56
C LEU A 91 -8.46 0.60 1.68
N LEU A 92 -7.70 0.79 2.77
CA LEU A 92 -7.75 -0.14 3.91
C LEU A 92 -9.16 -0.19 4.53
N GLN A 93 -9.80 0.96 4.70
CA GLN A 93 -11.17 1.03 5.21
C GLN A 93 -12.17 0.38 4.25
N ALA A 94 -11.98 0.53 2.94
CA ALA A 94 -12.80 -0.10 1.92
C ALA A 94 -12.67 -1.62 1.94
N PHE A 95 -11.45 -2.15 2.06
CA PHE A 95 -11.24 -3.60 2.16
C PHE A 95 -11.90 -4.19 3.41
N GLU A 96 -11.75 -3.52 4.55
CA GLU A 96 -12.39 -3.95 5.79
C GLU A 96 -13.91 -3.86 5.69
N TYR A 97 -14.47 -2.78 5.13
CA TYR A 97 -15.91 -2.65 4.90
C TYR A 97 -16.48 -3.76 4.01
N ALA A 98 -15.82 -4.04 2.88
CA ALA A 98 -16.24 -5.10 1.96
C ALA A 98 -16.24 -6.47 2.66
N LYS A 99 -15.19 -6.75 3.44
CA LYS A 99 -15.06 -7.98 4.22
C LYS A 99 -16.17 -8.13 5.27
N GLN A 100 -16.48 -7.06 6.00
CA GLN A 100 -17.48 -7.09 7.08
C GLN A 100 -18.92 -7.18 6.55
N THR A 101 -19.21 -6.55 5.42
CA THR A 101 -20.58 -6.41 4.91
C THR A 101 -20.94 -7.37 3.78
N GLY A 102 -19.94 -7.96 3.11
CA GLY A 102 -20.13 -8.72 1.87
C GLY A 102 -20.55 -7.87 0.67
N LYS A 103 -20.58 -6.54 0.82
CA LYS A 103 -21.00 -5.59 -0.22
C LYS A 103 -19.80 -5.13 -1.06
N GLY A 104 -20.09 -4.73 -2.29
CA GLY A 104 -19.15 -4.03 -3.15
C GLY A 104 -18.90 -2.61 -2.64
N VAL A 105 -17.72 -2.08 -2.93
CA VAL A 105 -17.33 -0.70 -2.60
C VAL A 105 -17.40 0.13 -3.89
N PRO A 106 -18.33 1.10 -4.02
CA PRO A 106 -18.48 1.88 -5.24
C PRO A 106 -17.32 2.85 -5.47
N ALA A 107 -17.27 3.43 -6.67
CA ALA A 107 -16.32 4.50 -6.99
C ALA A 107 -16.47 5.68 -6.01
N ASN A 108 -15.35 6.29 -5.64
CA ASN A 108 -15.28 7.40 -4.67
C ASN A 108 -15.83 7.10 -3.28
N TRP A 109 -16.04 5.82 -2.93
CA TRP A 109 -16.55 5.45 -1.62
C TRP A 109 -15.64 5.94 -0.50
N VAL A 110 -16.25 6.55 0.52
CA VAL A 110 -15.60 6.94 1.79
C VAL A 110 -16.37 6.37 2.99
N PRO A 111 -15.74 6.23 4.17
CA PRO A 111 -16.40 5.72 5.36
C PRO A 111 -17.72 6.45 5.66
N GLY A 112 -18.75 5.67 5.99
CA GLY A 112 -20.11 6.16 6.25
C GLY A 112 -21.05 6.08 5.04
N GLN A 113 -20.53 5.87 3.82
CA GLN A 113 -21.35 5.63 2.64
C GLN A 113 -21.79 4.17 2.51
N GLN A 114 -22.91 3.95 1.82
CA GLN A 114 -23.40 2.61 1.54
C GLN A 114 -22.57 1.92 0.44
N GLY A 115 -22.33 0.63 0.64
CA GLY A 115 -21.83 -0.26 -0.41
C GLY A 115 -22.93 -0.70 -1.37
N VAL A 116 -22.52 -1.35 -2.46
CA VAL A 116 -23.39 -1.86 -3.51
C VAL A 116 -23.66 -3.34 -3.29
N SER A 117 -24.88 -3.79 -3.57
CA SER A 117 -25.23 -5.21 -3.53
C SER A 117 -24.39 -6.01 -4.53
N THR A 118 -23.91 -7.18 -4.11
CA THR A 118 -23.17 -8.12 -4.97
C THR A 118 -24.07 -9.23 -5.53
N ASP A 119 -25.37 -9.19 -5.21
CA ASP A 119 -26.35 -10.16 -5.72
C ASP A 119 -26.59 -9.97 -7.23
N PRO A 120 -26.39 -11.02 -8.06
CA PRO A 120 -26.66 -10.98 -9.49
C PRO A 120 -28.07 -10.52 -9.88
N SER A 121 -29.07 -10.69 -9.01
CA SER A 121 -30.44 -10.23 -9.26
C SER A 121 -30.55 -8.69 -9.40
N ASN A 122 -29.57 -7.95 -8.88
CA ASN A 122 -29.52 -6.49 -8.96
C ASN A 122 -28.74 -5.96 -10.17
N ILE A 123 -28.23 -6.82 -11.07
CA ILE A 123 -27.49 -6.38 -12.25
C ILE A 123 -28.37 -5.45 -13.12
N GLY A 124 -27.85 -4.27 -13.45
CA GLY A 124 -28.55 -3.25 -14.25
C GLY A 124 -29.36 -2.23 -13.43
N ASN A 125 -29.52 -2.46 -12.12
CA ASN A 125 -30.17 -1.54 -11.19
C ASN A 125 -29.09 -0.99 -10.24
N ILE A 126 -28.62 0.23 -10.51
CA ILE A 126 -27.58 0.92 -9.72
C ILE A 126 -28.24 1.85 -8.71
#